data_AF-A0A4Q5RPI2-F1
#
_entry.id   AF-A0A4Q5RPI2-F1
#
_cell.length_a   1.000
_cell.length_b   1.000
_cell.length_c   1.000
_cell.angle_alpha   90.00
_cell.angle_beta   90.00
_cell.angle_gamma   90.00
#
_symmetry.space_group_name_H-M   'P 1'
#
loop_
_entity.id
_entity.type
_entity.pdbx_description
1 polymer ?
#
loop_
_entity_poly.entity_id
_entity_poly.type
_entity_poly.pdbx_seq_one_letter_code
_entity_poly.pdbx_strand_id
1 'polypeptide(L)' 'MDIRLRLARNIRTLRQEKGWSQEDYADRADIHRTYVSDIERGRRNPTITVVEKLAVPFGVSASRLLD' A
#
# COMPACT_ATOMS: atom_id res chain seq x y z
N MET A 1 -4.63 -17.35 3.08
CA MET A 1 -3.62 -16.47 2.46
C MET A 1 -3.10 -15.52 3.53
N ASP A 2 -1.79 -15.31 3.65
CA ASP A 2 -1.22 -14.35 4.62
C ASP A 2 -1.79 -12.94 4.35
N ILE A 3 -2.32 -12.28 5.40
CA ILE A 3 -2.94 -10.95 5.30
C ILE A 3 -1.97 -9.90 4.74
N ARG A 4 -0.66 -10.03 5.00
CA ARG A 4 0.37 -9.14 4.47
C ARG A 4 0.50 -9.27 2.96
N LEU A 5 0.38 -10.49 2.43
CA LEU A 5 0.43 -10.72 0.98
C LEU A 5 -0.83 -10.19 0.28
N ARG A 6 -1.98 -10.26 0.95
CA ARG A 6 -3.23 -9.67 0.44
C ARG A 6 -3.12 -8.14 0.36
N LEU A 7 -2.66 -7.51 1.44
CA LEU A 7 -2.36 -6.08 1.47
C LEU A 7 -1.38 -5.68 0.36
N ALA A 8 -0.27 -6.40 0.26
CA ALA A 8 0.76 -6.17 -0.74
C ALA A 8 0.21 -6.21 -2.18
N ARG A 9 -0.59 -7.24 -2.48
CA ARG A 9 -1.22 -7.41 -3.79
C ARG A 9 -2.16 -6.26 -4.11
N ASN A 10 -3.06 -5.92 -3.18
CA ASN A 10 -4.10 -4.93 -3.42
C ASN A 10 -3.50 -3.52 -3.60
N ILE A 11 -2.50 -3.14 -2.80
CA ILE A 11 -1.75 -1.88 -2.98
C ILE A 11 -1.09 -1.85 -4.36
N ARG A 12 -0.39 -2.92 -4.75
CA ARG A 12 0.30 -3.00 -6.03
C ARG A 12 -0.68 -2.88 -7.21
N THR A 13 -1.82 -3.55 -7.14
CA THR A 13 -2.87 -3.48 -8.15
C THR A 13 -3.40 -2.05 -8.30
N LEU A 14 -3.84 -1.42 -7.21
CA LEU A 14 -4.35 -0.05 -7.23
C LEU A 14 -3.31 0.95 -7.76
N ARG A 15 -2.05 0.78 -7.35
CA ARG A 15 -0.94 1.61 -7.83
C ARG A 15 -0.73 1.48 -9.34
N GLN A 16 -0.77 0.26 -9.86
CA GLN A 16 -0.62 -0.01 -11.29
C GLN A 16 -1.80 0.51 -12.12
N GLU A 17 -3.04 0.39 -11.61
CA GLU A 17 -4.24 0.95 -12.24
C GLU A 17 -4.18 2.48 -12.38
N LYS A 18 -3.52 3.15 -11.43
CA LYS A 18 -3.26 4.60 -11.48
C LYS A 18 -2.02 4.99 -12.28
N GLY A 19 -1.23 4.01 -12.77
CA GLY A 19 0.02 4.26 -13.49
C GLY A 19 1.14 4.83 -12.63
N TRP A 20 1.09 4.69 -11.30
CA TRP A 20 2.07 5.27 -10.39
C TRP A 20 3.29 4.38 -10.23
N SER A 21 4.49 4.96 -10.19
CA SER A 21 5.68 4.29 -9.69
C SER A 21 5.60 4.06 -8.17
N GLN A 22 6.50 3.25 -7.60
CA GLN A 22 6.57 3.11 -6.14
C GLN A 22 6.97 4.42 -5.45
N GLU A 23 7.78 5.24 -6.12
CA GLU A 23 8.22 6.56 -5.64
C GLU A 23 7.03 7.54 -5.65
N ASP A 24 6.32 7.61 -6.76
CA ASP A 24 5.08 8.38 -6.90
C ASP A 24 4.06 8.08 -5.80
N TYR A 25 3.82 6.79 -5.53
CA TYR A 25 2.88 6.39 -4.50
C TYR A 25 3.40 6.71 -3.10
N ALA A 26 4.70 6.51 -2.85
CA ALA A 26 5.32 6.82 -1.57
C ALA A 26 5.18 8.30 -1.22
N ASP A 27 5.43 9.19 -2.17
CA ASP A 27 5.28 10.63 -2.01
C ASP A 27 3.83 11.02 -1.71
N ARG A 28 2.87 10.44 -2.44
CA ARG A 28 1.43 10.68 -2.21
C ARG A 28 0.95 10.16 -0.86
N ALA A 29 1.52 9.05 -0.39
CA ALA A 29 1.19 8.40 0.88
C ALA A 29 1.95 8.98 2.08
N ASP A 30 2.86 9.94 1.87
CA ASP A 30 3.76 10.48 2.90
C ASP A 30 4.52 9.38 3.66
N ILE A 31 5.11 8.45 2.90
CA ILE A 31 5.95 7.36 3.45
C ILE A 31 7.19 7.15 2.60
N HIS A 32 8.22 6.54 3.19
CA HIS A 32 9.46 6.29 2.46
C HIS A 32 9.27 5.23 1.36
N ARG A 33 9.82 5.46 0.16
CA ARG A 33 9.75 4.53 -0.99
C ARG A 33 10.22 3.11 -0.66
N THR A 34 11.27 2.94 0.15
CA THR A 34 11.74 1.61 0.56
C THR A 34 10.69 0.87 1.41
N TYR A 35 9.89 1.59 2.19
CA TYR A 35 8.83 1.01 2.99
C TYR A 35 7.66 0.53 2.12
N VAL A 36 7.25 1.32 1.11
CA VAL A 36 6.33 0.87 0.04
C VAL A 36 6.83 -0.42 -0.61
N SER A 37 8.10 -0.41 -1.02
CA SER A 37 8.77 -1.53 -1.67
C SER A 37 8.74 -2.80 -0.80
N ASP A 38 8.97 -2.69 0.51
CA ASP A 38 8.90 -3.83 1.42
C ASP A 38 7.47 -4.30 1.67
N ILE A 39 6.50 -3.38 1.74
CA ILE A 39 5.07 -3.70 1.87
C ILE A 39 4.58 -4.48 0.64
N GLU A 40 4.86 -4.01 -0.57
CA GLU A 40 4.45 -4.70 -1.81
C GLU A 40 5.12 -6.07 -2.00
N ARG A 41 6.18 -6.36 -1.24
CA ARG A 41 6.84 -7.69 -1.19
C ARG A 41 6.38 -8.55 0.00
N GLY A 42 5.45 -8.05 0.82
CA GLY A 42 4.94 -8.75 2.02
C GLY A 42 5.96 -8.84 3.16
N ARG A 43 7.02 -8.04 3.15
CA ARG A 43 8.11 -8.08 4.15
C ARG A 43 7.83 -7.26 5.40
N ARG A 44 6.78 -6.42 5.40
CA ARG A 44 6.39 -5.58 6.54
C ARG A 44 5.03 -5.98 7.09
N ASN A 45 4.87 -5.76 8.39
CA ASN A 45 3.59 -5.76 9.08
C ASN A 45 3.27 -4.31 9.48
N PRO A 46 2.64 -3.51 8.59
CA PRO A 46 2.29 -2.13 8.90
C PRO A 46 1.25 -2.07 10.03
N THR A 47 1.33 -1.04 10.88
CA THR A 47 0.30 -0.79 11.89
C THR A 47 -1.01 -0.39 11.22
N ILE A 48 -2.12 -0.49 11.95
CA ILE A 48 -3.44 -0.13 11.41
C ILE A 48 -3.51 1.34 10.94
N THR A 49 -2.83 2.24 11.65
CA THR A 49 -2.72 3.67 11.27
C THR A 49 -1.93 3.88 9.98
N VAL A 50 -0.93 3.05 9.72
CA VAL A 50 -0.20 3.07 8.45
C VAL A 50 -1.09 2.53 7.33
N VAL A 51 -1.88 1.49 7.57
CA VAL A 51 -2.83 0.97 6.56
C VAL A 51 -3.84 2.04 6.15
N GLU A 52 -4.33 2.83 7.10
CA GLU A 52 -5.18 4.00 6.79
C GLU A 52 -4.45 5.02 5.89
N LYS A 53 -3.22 5.42 6.25
CA LYS A 53 -2.40 6.32 5.42
C LYS A 53 -2.17 5.78 4.01
N LEU A 54 -1.90 4.48 3.87
CA LEU A 54 -1.69 3.82 2.58
C LEU A 54 -2.93 3.88 1.67
N ALA A 55 -4.13 3.95 2.25
CA ALA A 55 -5.39 3.98 1.52
C ALA A 55 -5.76 5.39 1.02
N VAL A 56 -5.31 6.44 1.72
CA VAL A 56 -5.63 7.85 1.42
C VAL A 56 -5.32 8.25 -0.03
N PRO A 57 -4.14 7.97 -0.61
CA PRO A 57 -3.84 8.34 -2.00
C PRO A 57 -4.80 7.74 -3.02
N PHE A 58 -5.32 6.55 -2.74
CA PHE A 58 -6.25 5.85 -3.63
C PHE A 58 -7.69 6.34 -3.47
N GLY A 59 -8.00 7.11 -2.42
CA GLY A 59 -9.36 7.56 -2.12
C GLY A 59 -10.28 6.42 -1.69
N VAL A 60 -9.74 5.38 -1.04
CA VAL A 60 -10.48 4.19 -0.59
C VAL A 60 -10.36 4.01 0.92
N SER A 61 -11.21 3.17 1.51
CA SER A 61 -11.09 2.78 2.91
C SER A 61 -9.89 1.85 3.14
N ALA A 62 -9.36 1.82 4.38
CA ALA A 62 -8.34 0.84 4.78
C ALA A 62 -8.77 -0.62 4.53
N SER A 63 -10.07 -0.93 4.72
CA SER A 63 -10.62 -2.27 4.47
C SER A 63 -10.46 -2.69 3.02
N ARG A 64 -10.56 -1.76 2.05
CA ARG A 64 -10.37 -2.05 0.63
C ARG A 64 -8.99 -2.60 0.32
N LEU A 65 -7.98 -2.21 1.09
CA LEU A 65 -6.63 -2.76 0.95
C LEU A 65 -6.53 -4.20 1.49
N LEU A 66 -7.49 -4.64 2.30
CA LEU A 66 -7.53 -5.93 2.95
C LEU A 66 -8.59 -6.88 2.38
N ASP A 67 -9.37 -6.48 1.39
CA ASP A 67 -10.36 -7.36 0.73
C ASP A 67 -9.70 -8.54 0.00
#